data_AF-A0A830B9F6-F1
#
_entry.id   AF-A0A830B9F6-F1
#
_cell.length_a   1.000
_cell.length_b   1.000
_cell.length_c   1.000
_cell.angle_alpha   90.00
_cell.angle_beta   90.00
_cell.angle_gamma   90.00
#
_symmetry.space_group_name_H-M   'P 1'
#
loop_
_entity.id
_entity.type
_entity.pdbx_description
1 polymer ?
#
loop_
_entity_poly.entity_id
_entity_poly.type
_entity_poly.pdbx_seq_one_letter_code
_entity_poly.pdbx_strand_id
1 'polypeptide(L)' 'MKNKAPRLHEQFQYWCLNFRGGVTIASVKNFQLIAVVKLPPPSTQSDHDKNILKFGKVGKDMFTMDYRYPLSAFRRLRYA' A
#
# COMPACT_ATOMS: atom_id res chain seq x y z
N MET A 1 5.81 -6.11 9.80
CA MET A 1 5.32 -5.29 8.66
C MET A 1 4.97 -3.92 9.21
N LYS A 2 5.19 -2.84 8.47
CA LYS A 2 4.83 -1.48 8.92
C LYS A 2 3.96 -0.79 7.87
N ASN A 3 3.04 0.07 8.29
CA ASN A 3 2.34 0.95 7.38
C ASN A 3 3.34 1.95 6.80
N LYS A 4 3.24 2.19 5.49
CA LYS A 4 4.05 3.20 4.83
C LYS A 4 3.62 4.57 5.34
N ALA A 5 4.61 5.38 5.75
CA ALA A 5 4.34 6.75 6.11
C ALA A 5 3.84 7.53 4.89
N PRO A 6 2.81 8.37 5.02
CA PRO A 6 2.39 9.24 3.93
C PRO A 6 3.54 10.18 3.57
N ARG A 7 3.64 10.51 2.28
CA ARG A 7 4.61 11.48 1.79
C ARG A 7 3.95 12.86 1.79
N LEU A 8 4.68 13.87 2.25
CA LEU A 8 4.25 15.25 2.11
C LEU A 8 4.27 15.63 0.63
N HIS A 9 3.14 16.10 0.13
CA HIS A 9 3.04 16.64 -1.20
C HIS A 9 3.29 18.16 -1.15
N GLU A 10 4.51 18.59 -1.48
CA GLU A 10 4.97 19.97 -1.24
C GLU A 10 4.13 21.03 -1.96
N GLN A 11 3.61 20.73 -3.15
CA GLN A 11 2.83 21.68 -3.95
C GLN A 11 1.46 22.01 -3.34
N PHE A 12 0.85 21.07 -2.61
CA PHE A 12 -0.50 21.21 -2.08
C PHE A 12 -0.58 21.01 -0.55
N GLN A 13 0.57 20.86 0.11
CA GLN A 13 0.72 20.78 1.57
C GLN A 13 -0.19 19.76 2.27
N TYR A 14 -0.41 18.61 1.64
CA TYR A 14 -1.15 17.50 2.25
C TYR A 14 -0.31 16.21 2.27
N TRP A 15 -0.66 15.33 3.20
CA TRP A 15 -0.05 14.01 3.36
C TRP A 15 -0.76 12.99 2.48
N CYS A 16 -0.03 12.41 1.51
CA CYS A 16 -0.59 11.44 0.59
C CYS A 16 0.25 10.18 0.46
N LEU A 17 -0.42 9.05 0.29
CA LEU A 17 0.20 7.80 -0.13
C LEU A 17 0.03 7.65 -1.64
N ASN A 18 1.11 7.29 -2.34
CA ASN A 18 1.06 7.03 -3.77
C ASN A 18 0.70 5.56 -4.02
N PHE A 19 -0.54 5.32 -4.44
CA PHE A 19 -1.03 3.98 -4.74
C PHE A 19 -0.66 3.49 -6.15
N ARG A 20 -0.27 4.40 -7.07
CA ARG A 20 0.05 4.12 -8.48
C ARG A 20 -1.04 3.30 -9.19
N GLY A 21 -2.28 3.76 -9.07
CA GLY A 21 -3.47 3.01 -9.49
C GLY A 21 -4.00 2.09 -8.40
N GLY A 22 -5.17 1.49 -8.63
CA GLY A 22 -5.84 0.59 -7.68
C GLY A 22 -6.51 1.28 -6.49
N VAL A 23 -6.20 2.53 -6.16
CA VAL A 23 -6.94 3.31 -5.16
C VAL A 23 -7.31 4.64 -5.79
N THR A 24 -8.61 4.88 -5.92
CA THR A 24 -9.16 6.04 -6.64
C THR A 24 -9.95 6.97 -5.74
N ILE A 25 -10.35 6.51 -4.54
CA ILE A 25 -11.14 7.30 -3.59
C ILE A 25 -10.37 7.47 -2.29
N ALA A 26 -10.32 8.71 -1.80
CA ALA A 26 -9.74 9.03 -0.49
C ALA A 26 -10.52 8.33 0.63
N SER A 27 -9.79 7.66 1.52
CA SER A 27 -10.35 7.01 2.69
C SER A 27 -9.28 6.86 3.76
N VAL A 28 -9.66 6.98 5.03
CA VAL A 28 -8.81 6.61 6.17
C VAL A 28 -8.42 5.13 6.15
N LYS A 29 -9.16 4.30 5.40
CA LYS A 29 -8.87 2.88 5.21
C LYS A 29 -7.81 2.63 4.13
N ASN A 30 -7.29 3.64 3.44
CA ASN A 30 -6.27 3.45 2.42
C ASN A 30 -4.88 3.31 3.07
N PHE A 31 -4.23 2.15 2.94
CA PHE A 31 -2.91 1.91 3.52
C PHE A 31 -2.03 1.03 2.64
N GLN A 32 -0.72 1.15 2.81
CA GLN A 32 0.28 0.32 2.13
C GLN A 32 1.17 -0.31 3.20
N LEU A 33 1.36 -1.61 3.17
CA LEU A 33 2.31 -2.27 4.06
C LEU A 33 3.63 -2.50 3.34
N ILE A 34 4.71 -2.20 4.05
CA ILE A 34 6.07 -2.54 3.63
C ILE A 34 6.62 -3.74 4.42
N ALA A 35 7.34 -4.61 3.71
CA ALA A 35 8.14 -5.65 4.36
C ALA A 35 9.30 -5.03 5.12
N VAL A 36 9.56 -5.53 6.32
CA VAL A 36 10.70 -5.12 7.16
C VAL A 36 11.83 -6.17 7.06
N VAL A 37 11.75 -7.08 6.08
CA VAL A 37 12.72 -8.17 5.95
C VAL A 37 14.03 -7.59 5.45
N LYS A 38 15.08 -7.65 6.28
CA LYS A 38 16.47 -7.47 5.88
C LYS A 38 16.85 -8.62 4.94
N LEU A 39 16.48 -8.53 3.67
CA LEU A 39 17.17 -9.32 2.64
C LEU A 39 18.56 -8.68 2.41
N PRO A 40 19.59 -9.47 2.03
CA PRO A 40 20.93 -8.96 1.74
C PRO A 40 20.87 -7.83 0.69
N PRO A 41 21.86 -6.92 0.68
CA PRO A 41 21.70 -5.56 0.17
C PRO A 41 21.16 -5.59 -1.26
N PRO A 42 19.99 -5.01 -1.52
CA PRO A 42 19.48 -4.95 -2.87
C PRO A 42 20.23 -3.85 -3.60
N SER A 43 20.95 -4.23 -4.64
CA SER A 43 21.20 -3.34 -5.77
C SER A 43 19.87 -2.69 -6.17
N THR A 44 19.75 -1.38 -6.00
CA THR A 44 18.73 -0.54 -6.65
C THR A 44 17.25 -0.96 -6.47
N GLN A 45 16.84 -1.55 -5.34
CA GLN A 45 15.41 -1.76 -5.10
C GLN A 45 14.73 -0.44 -4.71
N SER A 46 13.87 0.02 -5.62
CA SER A 46 13.05 1.19 -5.43
C SER A 46 12.11 0.99 -4.22
N ASP A 47 11.68 2.08 -3.56
CA ASP A 47 10.68 2.01 -2.48
C ASP A 47 9.33 1.40 -2.92
N HIS A 48 9.17 1.09 -4.21
CA HIS A 48 8.04 0.39 -4.77
C HIS A 48 8.12 -1.12 -4.54
N ASP A 49 9.30 -1.71 -4.60
CA ASP A 49 9.53 -3.15 -4.45
C ASP A 49 9.36 -3.63 -3.02
N LYS A 50 9.43 -2.71 -2.05
CA LYS A 50 9.20 -3.00 -0.63
C LYS A 50 7.72 -3.07 -0.24
N ASN A 51 6.79 -2.61 -1.08
CA ASN A 51 5.36 -2.65 -0.77
C ASN A 51 4.81 -4.05 -1.02
N ILE A 52 4.39 -4.71 0.06
CA ILE A 52 3.90 -6.09 0.04
C ILE A 52 2.38 -6.17 0.06
N LEU A 53 1.70 -5.12 0.51
CA LEU A 53 0.24 -5.03 0.50
C LEU A 53 -0.18 -3.61 0.15
N LYS A 54 -1.18 -3.47 -0.69
CA LYS A 54 -1.93 -2.23 -0.90
C LYS A 54 -3.41 -2.53 -0.67
N PHE A 55 -4.04 -1.74 0.18
CA PHE A 55 -5.48 -1.79 0.36
C PHE A 55 -6.03 -0.38 0.22
N GLY A 56 -7.14 -0.25 -0.50
CA GLY A 56 -7.80 1.05 -0.58
C GLY A 56 -9.10 1.04 -1.36
N LYS A 57 -9.80 2.16 -1.25
CA LYS A 57 -11.14 2.35 -1.78
C LYS A 57 -11.12 2.68 -3.28
N VAL A 58 -12.00 2.02 -4.03
CA VAL A 58 -12.15 2.19 -5.49
C VAL A 58 -13.54 2.63 -5.93
N GLY A 59 -14.56 2.43 -5.08
CA GLY A 59 -15.95 2.78 -5.34
C GLY A 59 -16.68 3.08 -4.05
N LYS A 60 -17.96 3.44 -4.12
CA LYS A 60 -18.79 3.80 -2.95
C LYS A 60 -18.67 2.79 -1.81
N ASP A 61 -18.76 1.51 -2.16
CA ASP A 61 -18.69 0.37 -1.23
C ASP A 61 -17.71 -0.71 -1.73
N MET A 62 -16.69 -0.29 -2.48
CA MET A 62 -15.71 -1.20 -3.09
C MET A 62 -14.29 -0.87 -2.65
N PHE A 63 -13.54 -1.92 -2.32
CA PHE A 63 -12.13 -1.86 -1.95
C PHE A 63 -11.33 -2.87 -2.77
N THR A 64 -10.10 -2.51 -3.11
CA THR A 64 -9.13 -3.46 -3.68
C THR A 64 -8.10 -3.87 -2.63
N MET A 65 -7.52 -5.04 -2.82
CA MET A 65 -6.41 -5.54 -2.02
C MET A 65 -5.39 -6.24 -2.93
N ASP A 66 -4.27 -5.58 -3.17
CA ASP A 66 -3.15 -6.16 -3.92
C ASP A 66 -2.09 -6.63 -2.94
N TYR A 67 -1.75 -7.92 -2.97
CA TYR A 67 -0.66 -8.49 -2.16
C TYR A 67 0.49 -8.96 -3.07
N ARG A 68 1.70 -8.92 -2.53
CA ARG A 68 2.93 -9.40 -3.18
C ARG A 68 3.71 -10.26 -2.20
N TYR A 69 4.50 -11.18 -2.74
CA TYR A 69 5.44 -11.99 -1.97
C TYR A 69 6.27 -11.10 -1.02
N PRO A 70 6.48 -11.47 0.25
CA PRO A 70 6.24 -12.78 0.88
C PRO A 70 4.82 -13.02 1.42
N LEU A 71 3.86 -12.13 1.17
CA LEU A 71 2.46 -12.41 1.54
C LEU A 71 1.88 -13.44 0.57
N SER A 72 1.48 -14.60 1.09
CA SER A 72 0.71 -15.58 0.33
C SER A 72 -0.78 -15.21 0.36
N ALA A 73 -1.50 -15.61 -0.69
CA ALA A 73 -2.92 -15.31 -0.98
C ALA A 73 -3.93 -15.87 0.04
N PHE A 74 -3.51 -16.22 1.24
CA PHE A 74 -4.36 -16.92 2.19
C PHE A 74 -4.95 -15.95 3.21
N ARG A 75 -5.86 -15.05 2.77
CA ARG A 75 -6.80 -14.38 3.69
C ARG A 75 -8.07 -13.93 2.97
N ARG A 76 -9.18 -14.47 3.48
CA ARG A 76 -10.57 -14.37 3.02
C ARG A 76 -11.12 -12.96 3.26
N LEU A 77 -11.70 -12.35 2.22
CA LEU A 77 -12.50 -11.13 2.33
C LEU A 77 -13.79 -11.46 3.12
N ARG A 78 -14.06 -10.78 4.24
CA ARG A 78 -15.36 -10.78 4.89
C ARG A 78 -15.88 -9.35 4.86
N TYR A 79 -17.09 -9.20 4.31
CA TYR A 79 -17.86 -7.97 4.09
C TYR A 79 -17.72 -6.94 5.22
N ALA A 80 -17.57 -5.67 4.84
CA ALA A 80 -17.77 -4.51 5.70
C ALA A 80 -18.44 -3.40 4.88
#